data_AF-A0A4Y2CZH4-F1
#
_entry.id   AF-A0A4Y2CZH4-F1
#
_cell.length_a   1.000
_cell.length_b   1.000
_cell.length_c   1.000
_cell.angle_alpha   90.00
_cell.angle_beta   90.00
_cell.angle_gamma   90.00
#
_symmetry.space_group_name_H-M   'P 1'
#
loop_
_entity.id
_entity.type
_entity.pdbx_description
1 polymer ?
#
loop_
_entity_poly.entity_id
_entity_poly.type
_entity_poly.pdbx_seq_one_letter_code
_entity_poly.pdbx_strand_id
1 'polypeptide(L)'
;MAFLLARRKEDLMTLAADLDLTFEASFTKLKLKELIVKSPEYVEDDVKKMLDGIVEERTKGEEKAEKEKIRREEKEERMQKEEREYELEKLRIQAQRIANIPNSAENVQTPNKPIHETFHKFNMQEDISLNLILFERHAELTFLPKKDWVQKLIGLIPIEIAHLIAREPADKCNDYDHVKDLLLQRF
;
A
#
# COMPACT_ATOMS: atom_id res chain seq x y z
N MET A 1 -9.00 39.91 -39.26
CA MET A 1 -8.24 40.31 -38.02
C MET A 1 -8.89 39.97 -36.66
N ALA A 2 -10.22 40.03 -36.46
CA ALA A 2 -10.84 39.83 -35.14
C ALA A 2 -10.68 38.39 -34.57
N PHE A 3 -10.52 37.41 -35.46
CA PHE A 3 -10.38 36.00 -35.10
C PHE A 3 -9.15 35.70 -34.23
N LEU A 4 -8.05 36.45 -34.38
CA LEU A 4 -6.85 36.31 -33.55
C LEU A 4 -7.16 36.58 -32.06
N LEU A 5 -8.01 37.57 -31.78
CA LEU A 5 -8.41 37.90 -30.42
C LEU A 5 -9.40 36.88 -29.82
N ALA A 6 -10.01 36.01 -30.62
CA ALA A 6 -10.89 34.94 -30.14
C ALA A 6 -10.11 33.68 -29.71
N ARG A 7 -8.87 33.49 -30.18
CA ARG A 7 -8.04 32.30 -29.91
C ARG A 7 -7.25 32.39 -28.61
N ARG A 8 -6.64 31.33 -28.09
CA ARG A 8 -5.91 31.41 -26.81
C ARG A 8 -4.53 32.05 -27.02
N LYS A 9 -3.93 32.56 -25.95
CA LYS A 9 -2.62 33.25 -26.05
C LYS A 9 -1.55 32.26 -26.54
N GLU A 10 -1.64 31.03 -26.07
CA GLU A 10 -0.77 29.90 -26.41
C GLU A 10 -0.85 29.59 -27.90
N ASP A 11 -2.07 29.52 -28.46
CA ASP A 11 -2.28 29.27 -29.89
C ASP A 11 -1.66 30.41 -30.74
N LEU A 12 -1.71 31.66 -30.27
CA LEU A 12 -1.07 32.80 -30.94
C LEU A 12 0.46 32.79 -30.80
N MET A 13 1.01 32.27 -29.69
CA MET A 13 2.45 32.11 -29.52
C MET A 13 3.00 31.03 -30.44
N THR A 14 2.31 29.89 -30.56
CA THR A 14 2.66 28.85 -31.54
C THR A 14 2.62 29.39 -32.95
N LEU A 15 1.55 30.10 -33.31
CA LEU A 15 1.44 30.73 -34.63
C LEU A 15 2.57 31.75 -34.88
N ALA A 16 2.94 32.57 -33.89
CA ALA A 16 4.04 33.50 -34.03
C ALA A 16 5.39 32.78 -34.20
N ALA A 17 5.58 31.63 -33.56
CA ALA A 17 6.76 30.79 -33.74
C ALA A 17 6.81 30.17 -35.14
N ASP A 18 5.67 29.67 -35.66
CA ASP A 18 5.58 29.10 -37.01
C ASP A 18 5.79 30.14 -38.13
N LEU A 19 5.56 31.42 -37.81
CA LEU A 19 5.83 32.57 -38.70
C LEU A 19 7.24 33.17 -38.46
N ASP A 20 8.10 32.50 -37.70
CA ASP A 20 9.46 32.94 -37.34
C ASP A 20 9.52 34.37 -36.74
N LEU A 21 8.46 34.77 -36.02
CA LEU A 21 8.37 36.08 -35.38
C LEU A 21 9.04 36.05 -34.00
N THR A 22 9.85 37.05 -33.69
CA THR A 22 10.43 37.20 -32.35
C THR A 22 9.40 37.74 -31.37
N PHE A 23 9.05 36.94 -30.36
CA PHE A 23 8.15 37.33 -29.27
C PHE A 23 8.68 36.90 -27.90
N GLU A 24 8.15 37.49 -26.83
CA GLU A 24 8.40 37.04 -25.46
C GLU A 24 7.15 36.37 -24.88
N ALA A 25 7.34 35.35 -24.04
CA ALA A 25 6.25 34.71 -23.31
C ALA A 25 5.46 35.69 -22.40
N SER A 26 6.09 36.81 -22.02
CA SER A 26 5.48 37.91 -21.26
C SER A 26 4.44 38.70 -22.07
N PHE A 27 4.47 38.63 -23.41
CA PHE A 27 3.63 39.46 -24.26
C PHE A 27 2.15 39.22 -24.00
N THR A 28 1.37 40.30 -24.02
CA THR A 28 -0.08 40.19 -23.94
C THR A 28 -0.62 39.62 -25.25
N LYS A 29 -1.80 39.01 -25.18
CA LYS A 29 -2.53 38.54 -26.36
C LYS A 29 -2.68 39.62 -27.44
N LEU A 30 -2.88 40.87 -27.02
CA LEU A 30 -3.01 42.02 -27.90
C LEU A 30 -1.68 42.34 -28.59
N LYS A 31 -0.56 42.32 -27.85
CA LYS A 31 0.78 42.54 -28.41
C LYS A 31 1.18 41.46 -29.41
N LEU A 32 0.84 40.20 -29.15
CA LEU A 32 1.03 39.08 -30.09
C LEU A 32 0.19 39.25 -31.36
N LYS A 33 -1.09 39.59 -31.21
CA LYS A 33 -1.99 39.89 -32.34
C LYS A 33 -1.43 41.02 -33.22
N GLU A 34 -0.95 42.10 -32.61
CA GLU A 34 -0.32 43.19 -33.36
C GLU A 34 0.94 42.75 -34.10
N LEU A 35 1.80 41.94 -33.46
CA LEU A 35 3.03 41.45 -34.06
C LEU A 35 2.75 40.62 -35.33
N ILE A 36 1.78 39.70 -35.24
CA ILE A 36 1.37 38.84 -36.36
C ILE A 36 0.79 39.68 -37.51
N VAL A 37 -0.08 40.65 -37.20
CA VAL A 37 -0.71 41.50 -38.23
C VAL A 37 0.28 42.47 -38.87
N LYS A 38 1.33 42.89 -38.16
CA LYS A 38 2.40 43.76 -38.68
C LYS A 38 3.44 42.99 -39.50
N SER A 39 3.36 41.67 -39.59
CA SER A 39 4.27 40.87 -40.40
C SER A 39 4.10 41.21 -41.89
N PRO A 40 5.20 41.40 -42.65
CA PRO A 40 5.12 41.64 -44.09
C PRO A 40 4.53 40.45 -44.88
N GLU A 41 4.54 39.25 -44.29
CA GLU A 41 3.99 38.02 -44.87
C GLU A 41 2.56 37.72 -44.39
N TYR A 42 1.90 38.69 -43.76
CA TYR A 42 0.54 38.50 -43.24
C TYR A 42 -0.48 38.33 -44.37
N VAL A 43 -0.99 37.10 -44.51
CA VAL A 43 -2.15 36.77 -45.33
C VAL A 43 -3.26 36.24 -44.41
N GLU A 44 -4.40 36.93 -44.36
CA GLU A 44 -5.47 36.64 -43.39
C GLU A 44 -5.98 35.20 -43.48
N ASP A 45 -6.19 34.67 -44.70
CA ASP A 45 -6.67 33.31 -44.91
C ASP A 45 -5.64 32.23 -44.53
N ASP A 46 -4.37 32.44 -44.86
CA ASP A 46 -3.29 31.51 -44.51
C ASP A 46 -3.07 31.47 -43.00
N VAL A 47 -3.03 32.64 -42.36
CA VAL A 47 -2.91 32.76 -40.91
C VAL A 47 -4.09 32.11 -40.19
N LYS A 48 -5.31 32.28 -40.72
CA LYS A 48 -6.50 31.63 -40.18
C LYS A 48 -6.40 30.11 -40.29
N LYS A 49 -5.96 29.59 -41.44
CA LYS A 49 -5.78 28.16 -41.67
C LYS A 49 -4.70 27.55 -40.77
N MET A 50 -3.55 28.22 -40.60
CA MET A 50 -2.50 27.80 -39.67
C MET A 50 -3.03 27.74 -38.25
N LEU A 51 -3.78 28.76 -37.82
CA LEU A 51 -4.33 28.84 -36.48
C LEU A 51 -5.43 27.79 -36.22
N ASP A 52 -6.24 27.47 -37.21
CA ASP A 52 -7.20 26.37 -37.13
C ASP A 52 -6.48 25.02 -36.99
N GLY A 53 -5.37 24.82 -37.70
CA GLY A 53 -4.51 23.64 -37.56
C GLY A 53 -3.90 23.49 -36.17
N ILE A 54 -3.35 24.57 -35.60
CA ILE A 54 -2.81 24.59 -34.22
C ILE A 54 -3.88 24.21 -33.19
N VAL A 55 -5.09 24.76 -33.35
CA VAL A 55 -6.22 24.44 -32.46
C VAL A 55 -6.62 22.97 -32.59
N GLU A 56 -6.66 22.43 -33.80
CA GLU A 56 -6.99 21.03 -34.06
C GLU A 56 -5.92 20.08 -33.49
N GLU A 57 -4.64 20.36 -33.68
CA GLU A 57 -3.56 19.54 -33.15
C GLU A 57 -3.59 19.48 -31.63
N ARG A 58 -3.77 20.64 -30.99
CA ARG A 58 -3.87 20.71 -29.54
C ARG A 58 -5.08 19.93 -29.01
N THR A 59 -6.25 20.11 -29.60
CA THR A 59 -7.46 19.40 -29.16
C THR A 59 -7.30 17.88 -29.32
N LYS A 60 -6.68 17.42 -30.41
CA LYS A 60 -6.30 16.00 -30.57
C LYS A 60 -5.28 15.54 -29.52
N GLY A 61 -4.33 16.39 -29.15
CA GLY A 61 -3.34 16.10 -28.10
C GLY A 61 -4.00 15.95 -26.73
N GLU A 62 -4.89 16.88 -26.37
CA GLU A 62 -5.67 16.86 -25.13
C GLU A 62 -6.56 15.61 -25.04
N GLU A 63 -7.31 15.27 -26.10
CA GLU A 63 -8.13 14.05 -26.13
C GLU A 63 -7.29 12.77 -25.97
N LYS A 64 -6.11 12.71 -26.60
CA LYS A 64 -5.21 11.54 -26.47
C LYS A 64 -4.71 11.40 -25.03
N ALA A 65 -4.31 12.51 -24.41
CA ALA A 65 -3.84 12.51 -23.03
C ALA A 65 -4.96 12.10 -22.06
N GLU A 66 -6.19 12.58 -22.26
CA GLU A 66 -7.35 12.22 -21.46
C GLU A 66 -7.72 10.74 -21.62
N LYS A 67 -7.79 10.24 -22.87
CA LYS A 67 -8.03 8.81 -23.14
C LYS A 67 -6.96 7.92 -22.52
N GLU A 68 -5.69 8.33 -22.54
CA GLU A 68 -4.63 7.56 -21.91
C GLU A 68 -4.74 7.56 -20.38
N LYS A 69 -5.11 8.69 -19.77
CA LYS A 69 -5.34 8.79 -18.33
C LYS A 69 -6.48 7.88 -17.90
N ILE A 70 -7.62 7.93 -18.59
CA ILE A 70 -8.77 7.04 -18.35
C ILE A 70 -8.36 5.57 -18.45
N ARG A 71 -7.66 5.19 -19.52
CA ARG A 71 -7.18 3.80 -19.71
C ARG A 71 -6.24 3.34 -18.59
N ARG A 72 -5.47 4.26 -18.01
CA ARG A 72 -4.54 3.96 -16.91
C ARG A 72 -5.32 3.76 -15.61
N GLU A 73 -6.29 4.63 -15.33
CA GLU A 73 -7.20 4.53 -14.18
C GLU A 73 -8.06 3.27 -14.23
N GLU A 74 -8.65 2.94 -15.38
CA GLU A 74 -9.43 1.69 -15.56
C GLU A 74 -8.60 0.43 -15.31
N LYS A 75 -7.32 0.44 -15.72
CA LYS A 75 -6.41 -0.68 -15.43
C LYS A 75 -6.12 -0.79 -13.94
N GLU A 76 -5.86 0.32 -13.28
CA GLU A 76 -5.59 0.33 -11.85
C GLU A 76 -6.82 -0.11 -11.04
N GLU A 77 -8.01 0.36 -11.40
CA GLU A 77 -9.26 -0.06 -10.77
C GLU A 77 -9.53 -1.56 -10.98
N ARG A 78 -9.26 -2.08 -12.19
CA ARG A 78 -9.33 -3.53 -12.45
C ARG A 78 -8.37 -4.32 -11.58
N MET A 79 -7.12 -3.88 -11.44
CA MET A 79 -6.13 -4.55 -10.58
C MET A 79 -6.59 -4.55 -9.11
N GLN A 80 -7.06 -3.41 -8.59
CA GLN A 80 -7.57 -3.31 -7.22
C GLN A 80 -8.83 -4.18 -7.00
N LYS A 81 -9.68 -4.30 -8.02
CA LYS A 81 -10.85 -5.18 -7.96
C LYS A 81 -10.44 -6.65 -7.94
N GLU A 82 -9.53 -7.05 -8.81
CA GLU A 82 -8.98 -8.42 -8.86
C GLU A 82 -8.28 -8.78 -7.54
N GLU A 83 -7.53 -7.86 -6.93
CA GLU A 83 -6.90 -8.06 -5.61
C GLU A 83 -7.94 -8.24 -4.49
N ARG A 84 -8.99 -7.39 -4.46
CA ARG A 84 -10.09 -7.55 -3.50
C ARG A 84 -10.86 -8.84 -3.68
N GLU A 85 -11.10 -9.26 -4.92
CA GLU A 85 -11.74 -10.55 -5.22
C GLU A 85 -10.87 -11.72 -4.77
N TYR A 86 -9.55 -11.65 -4.98
CA TYR A 86 -8.62 -12.66 -4.52
C TYR A 86 -8.60 -12.81 -2.99
N GLU A 87 -8.55 -11.68 -2.25
CA GLU A 87 -8.62 -11.69 -0.79
C GLU A 87 -9.96 -12.25 -0.29
N LEU A 88 -11.07 -11.89 -0.94
CA LEU A 88 -12.38 -12.39 -0.58
C LEU A 88 -12.51 -13.91 -0.84
N GLU A 89 -11.98 -14.41 -1.95
CA GLU A 89 -11.98 -15.84 -2.26
C GLU A 89 -11.12 -16.63 -1.27
N LYS A 90 -9.97 -16.08 -0.86
CA LYS A 90 -9.14 -16.68 0.20
C LYS A 90 -9.90 -16.78 1.52
N LEU A 91 -10.60 -15.72 1.93
CA LEU A 91 -11.47 -15.73 3.11
C LEU A 91 -12.61 -16.74 2.97
N ARG A 92 -13.22 -16.84 1.78
CA ARG A 92 -14.30 -17.80 1.50
C ARG A 92 -13.82 -19.25 1.62
N ILE A 93 -12.65 -19.57 1.05
CA ILE A 93 -12.04 -20.90 1.17
C ILE A 93 -11.71 -21.21 2.64
N GLN A 94 -11.21 -20.24 3.40
CA GLN A 94 -10.95 -20.41 4.82
C GLN A 94 -12.25 -20.68 5.61
N ALA A 95 -13.31 -19.91 5.35
CA ALA A 95 -14.61 -20.10 5.98
C ALA A 95 -15.25 -21.45 5.62
N GLN A 96 -15.14 -21.90 4.37
CA GLN A 96 -15.61 -23.22 3.95
C GLN A 96 -14.83 -24.36 4.60
N ARG A 97 -13.50 -24.22 4.76
CA ARG A 97 -12.70 -25.20 5.51
C ARG A 97 -13.15 -25.30 6.97
N ILE A 98 -13.54 -24.19 7.59
CA ILE A 98 -14.07 -24.18 8.97
C ILE A 98 -15.47 -24.81 9.01
N ALA A 99 -16.34 -24.52 8.04
CA ALA A 99 -17.70 -25.03 7.98
C ALA A 99 -17.79 -26.53 7.62
N ASN A 100 -16.82 -27.06 6.88
CA ASN A 100 -16.78 -28.46 6.45
C ASN A 100 -16.07 -29.39 7.43
N ILE A 101 -15.82 -28.97 8.69
CA ILE A 101 -15.36 -29.88 9.74
C ILE A 101 -16.59 -30.66 10.24
N PRO A 102 -16.74 -31.96 9.91
CA PRO A 102 -17.71 -32.78 10.61
C PRO A 102 -17.20 -32.95 12.04
N ASN A 103 -18.09 -32.87 13.02
CA ASN A 103 -17.76 -33.20 14.41
C ASN A 103 -16.94 -34.50 14.48
N SER A 104 -15.64 -34.36 14.65
CA SER A 104 -14.76 -35.40 15.14
C SER A 104 -13.82 -34.70 16.09
N ALA A 105 -13.87 -35.16 17.34
CA ALA A 105 -12.83 -34.92 18.29
C ALA A 105 -11.47 -35.29 17.67
N GLU A 106 -10.44 -34.63 18.17
CA GLU A 106 -9.01 -34.88 17.93
C GLU A 106 -8.40 -34.25 16.66
N ASN A 107 -7.61 -33.21 16.95
CA ASN A 107 -6.29 -32.99 16.38
C ASN A 107 -6.23 -32.54 14.91
N VAL A 108 -6.41 -31.23 14.70
CA VAL A 108 -5.83 -30.55 13.53
C VAL A 108 -5.12 -29.30 14.01
N GLN A 109 -3.79 -29.37 14.03
CA GLN A 109 -2.91 -28.22 14.00
C GLN A 109 -3.34 -27.29 12.85
N THR A 110 -3.99 -26.19 13.20
CA THR A 110 -4.14 -25.06 12.29
C THR A 110 -2.81 -24.33 12.20
N PRO A 111 -2.17 -24.18 11.02
CA PRO A 111 -1.19 -23.11 10.84
C PRO A 111 -1.95 -21.81 10.64
N ASN A 112 -2.58 -21.31 11.71
CA ASN A 112 -2.82 -19.89 11.84
C ASN A 112 -1.42 -19.27 11.96
N LYS A 113 -0.95 -18.61 10.90
CA LYS A 113 0.02 -17.54 11.09
C LYS A 113 -0.79 -16.27 11.36
N PRO A 114 -1.05 -15.90 12.63
CA PRO A 114 -1.27 -14.51 12.92
C PRO A 114 -0.01 -13.76 12.45
N ILE A 115 -0.21 -12.52 12.00
CA ILE A 115 0.84 -11.50 11.79
C ILE A 115 1.96 -11.76 12.79
N HIS A 116 3.22 -11.88 12.33
CA HIS A 116 4.40 -12.24 13.13
C HIS A 116 4.50 -11.44 14.45
N GLU A 117 3.75 -11.83 15.46
CA GLU A 117 4.00 -11.56 16.87
C GLU A 117 4.86 -12.73 17.33
N THR A 118 6.07 -12.73 16.78
CA THR A 118 7.10 -13.63 17.26
C THR A 118 7.48 -13.06 18.62
N PHE A 119 6.99 -13.68 19.69
CA PHE A 119 7.52 -13.44 21.02
C PHE A 119 9.05 -13.35 20.94
N HIS A 120 9.62 -12.31 21.51
CA HIS A 120 11.07 -12.20 21.60
C HIS A 120 11.58 -13.41 22.39
N LYS A 121 12.59 -14.10 21.86
CA LYS A 121 13.22 -15.21 22.58
C LYS A 121 13.87 -14.65 23.84
N PHE A 122 13.69 -15.32 24.96
CA PHE A 122 14.29 -14.90 26.22
C PHE A 122 15.80 -15.06 26.11
N ASN A 123 16.53 -14.05 26.56
CA ASN A 123 17.98 -14.14 26.71
C ASN A 123 18.31 -14.55 28.16
N MET A 124 19.34 -15.39 28.34
CA MET A 124 19.84 -15.77 29.68
C MET A 124 20.45 -14.60 30.46
N GLN A 125 20.83 -13.52 29.78
CA GLN A 125 21.40 -12.32 30.40
C GLN A 125 20.33 -11.30 30.83
N GLU A 126 19.08 -11.50 30.41
CA GLU A 126 17.96 -10.63 30.74
C GLU A 126 17.27 -11.09 32.01
N ASP A 127 16.62 -10.16 32.71
CA ASP A 127 15.84 -10.44 33.92
C ASP A 127 14.67 -11.38 33.59
N ILE A 128 14.70 -12.59 34.16
CA ILE A 128 13.67 -13.61 33.95
C ILE A 128 12.30 -13.11 34.36
N SER A 129 12.23 -12.28 35.41
CA SER A 129 11.00 -11.75 35.98
C SER A 129 10.34 -10.81 34.98
N LEU A 130 11.15 -9.94 34.36
CA LEU A 130 10.67 -9.03 33.32
C LEU A 130 10.16 -9.79 32.09
N ASN A 131 10.89 -10.82 31.66
CA ASN A 131 10.50 -11.63 30.52
C ASN A 131 9.20 -12.41 30.76
N LEU A 132 9.00 -12.95 31.97
CA LEU A 132 7.73 -13.58 32.36
C LEU A 132 6.57 -12.59 32.39
N ILE A 133 6.76 -11.36 32.90
CA ILE A 133 5.72 -10.31 32.88
C ILE A 133 5.33 -9.93 31.45
N LEU A 134 6.31 -9.79 30.54
CA LEU A 134 6.05 -9.50 29.14
C LEU A 134 5.28 -10.63 28.46
N PHE A 135 5.64 -11.88 28.77
CA PHE A 135 4.92 -13.06 28.31
C PHE A 135 3.46 -13.06 28.79
N GLU A 136 3.22 -12.83 30.08
CA GLU A 136 1.88 -12.81 30.68
C GLU A 136 0.98 -11.76 30.04
N ARG A 137 1.48 -10.52 29.94
CA ARG A 137 0.72 -9.43 29.30
C ARG A 137 0.38 -9.75 27.86
N HIS A 138 1.30 -10.35 27.11
CA HIS A 138 1.05 -10.72 25.73
C HIS A 138 0.07 -11.90 25.61
N ALA A 139 0.19 -12.90 26.48
CA ALA A 139 -0.74 -14.01 26.56
C ALA A 139 -2.17 -13.56 26.90
N GLU A 140 -2.32 -12.58 27.80
CA GLU A 140 -3.61 -11.96 28.13
C GLU A 140 -4.16 -11.14 26.95
N LEU A 141 -3.35 -10.31 26.30
CA LEU A 141 -3.76 -9.50 25.14
C LEU A 141 -4.21 -10.35 23.95
N THR A 142 -3.60 -11.52 23.77
CA THR A 142 -3.94 -12.47 22.69
C THR A 142 -4.98 -13.51 23.11
N PHE A 143 -5.53 -13.40 24.33
CA PHE A 143 -6.49 -14.34 24.90
C PHE A 143 -6.02 -15.80 24.86
N LEU A 144 -4.72 -16.03 25.06
CA LEU A 144 -4.12 -17.36 25.08
C LEU A 144 -4.70 -18.17 26.27
N PRO A 145 -5.28 -19.37 26.05
CA PRO A 145 -5.78 -20.20 27.14
C PRO A 145 -4.65 -20.59 28.10
N LYS A 146 -4.86 -20.44 29.43
CA LYS A 146 -3.84 -20.73 30.46
C LYS A 146 -3.17 -22.11 30.32
N LYS A 147 -3.92 -23.13 29.91
CA LYS A 147 -3.41 -24.49 29.66
C LYS A 147 -2.29 -24.56 28.59
N ASP A 148 -2.23 -23.58 27.69
CA ASP A 148 -1.28 -23.54 26.57
C ASP A 148 -0.07 -22.64 26.88
N TRP A 149 -0.06 -21.97 28.05
CA TRP A 149 0.97 -20.99 28.42
C TRP A 149 2.34 -21.64 28.57
N VAL A 150 2.46 -22.77 29.27
CA VAL A 150 3.75 -23.43 29.48
C VAL A 150 4.34 -23.93 28.16
N GLN A 151 3.52 -24.54 27.30
CA GLN A 151 3.96 -24.97 25.98
C GLN A 151 4.48 -23.78 25.16
N LYS A 152 3.80 -22.64 25.22
CA LYS A 152 4.23 -21.43 24.52
C LYS A 152 5.53 -20.90 25.10
N LEU A 153 5.66 -20.85 26.43
CA LEU A 153 6.84 -20.38 27.15
C LEU A 153 8.09 -21.23 26.83
N ILE A 154 7.96 -22.56 26.77
CA ILE A 154 9.07 -23.47 26.42
C ILE A 154 9.66 -23.14 25.05
N GLY A 155 8.86 -22.67 24.10
CA GLY A 155 9.33 -22.24 22.78
C GLY A 155 10.10 -20.92 22.75
N LEU A 156 10.10 -20.17 23.87
CA LEU A 156 10.68 -18.83 23.98
C LEU A 156 11.93 -18.80 24.86
N ILE A 157 11.98 -19.67 25.86
CA ILE A 157 13.10 -19.78 26.78
C ILE A 157 14.28 -20.54 26.16
N PRO A 158 15.52 -20.23 26.56
CA PRO A 158 16.69 -21.04 26.25
C PRO A 158 16.51 -22.51 26.67
N ILE A 159 17.13 -23.41 25.93
CA ILE A 159 16.96 -24.87 26.10
C ILE A 159 17.38 -25.35 27.50
N GLU A 160 18.37 -24.68 28.09
CA GLU A 160 18.87 -24.98 29.43
C GLU A 160 17.81 -24.70 30.51
N ILE A 161 16.99 -23.66 30.32
CA ILE A 161 15.87 -23.32 31.20
C ILE A 161 14.72 -24.31 30.97
N ALA A 162 14.42 -24.65 29.71
CA ALA A 162 13.41 -25.66 29.37
C ALA A 162 13.73 -27.03 30.00
N HIS A 163 15.00 -27.42 30.08
CA HIS A 163 15.42 -28.64 30.76
C HIS A 163 15.14 -28.65 32.26
N LEU A 164 15.05 -27.50 32.93
CA LEU A 164 14.63 -27.43 34.34
C LEU A 164 13.15 -27.77 34.48
N ILE A 165 12.31 -27.21 33.61
CA ILE A 165 10.86 -27.49 33.58
C ILE A 165 10.61 -28.96 33.26
N ALA A 166 11.37 -29.54 32.31
CA ALA A 166 11.23 -30.94 31.93
C ALA A 166 11.59 -31.95 33.03
N ARG A 167 12.28 -31.51 34.09
CA ARG A 167 12.61 -32.35 35.26
C ARG A 167 11.51 -32.34 36.33
N GLU A 168 10.55 -31.42 36.24
CA GLU A 168 9.38 -31.42 37.10
C GLU A 168 8.43 -32.57 36.73
N PRO A 169 7.66 -33.11 37.69
CA PRO A 169 6.70 -34.17 37.41
C PRO A 169 5.59 -33.68 36.48
N ALA A 170 4.93 -34.62 35.77
CA ALA A 170 4.03 -34.33 34.65
C ALA A 170 2.82 -33.44 35.01
N ASP A 171 2.37 -33.49 36.26
CA ASP A 171 1.32 -32.66 36.84
C ASP A 171 1.76 -31.21 37.05
N LYS A 172 3.05 -30.97 37.27
CA LYS A 172 3.63 -29.67 37.58
C LYS A 172 4.30 -28.99 36.39
N CYS A 173 4.85 -29.76 35.46
CA CYS A 173 5.53 -29.20 34.29
C CYS A 173 4.57 -28.54 33.29
N ASN A 174 3.25 -28.71 33.45
CA ASN A 174 2.21 -28.03 32.67
C ASN A 174 1.45 -26.96 33.48
N ASP A 175 1.79 -26.79 34.77
CA ASP A 175 1.22 -25.74 35.61
C ASP A 175 2.07 -24.48 35.51
N TYR A 176 1.49 -23.44 34.91
CA TYR A 176 2.20 -22.18 34.70
C TYR A 176 2.59 -21.50 36.02
N ASP A 177 1.76 -21.56 37.05
CA ASP A 177 2.03 -20.87 38.31
C ASP A 177 3.23 -21.53 39.02
N HIS A 178 3.30 -22.87 39.01
CA HIS A 178 4.46 -23.61 39.50
C HIS A 178 5.74 -23.33 38.70
N VAL A 179 5.64 -23.32 37.36
CA VAL A 179 6.78 -23.03 36.48
C VAL A 179 7.29 -21.61 36.69
N LYS A 180 6.39 -20.63 36.85
CA LYS A 180 6.74 -19.24 37.17
C LYS A 180 7.54 -19.15 38.46
N ASP A 181 7.04 -19.76 39.54
CA ASP A 181 7.73 -19.76 40.83
C ASP A 181 9.11 -20.43 40.76
N LEU A 182 9.20 -21.56 40.06
CA LEU A 182 10.47 -22.26 39.84
C LEU A 182 11.51 -21.36 39.14
N LEU A 183 11.09 -20.63 38.11
CA LEU A 183 11.98 -19.76 37.34
C LEU A 183 12.43 -18.54 38.15
N LEU A 184 11.51 -17.90 38.88
CA LEU A 184 11.80 -16.76 39.76
C LEU A 184 12.69 -17.13 40.96
N GLN A 185 12.69 -18.39 41.39
CA GLN A 185 13.59 -18.86 42.44
C GLN A 185 15.01 -19.15 41.95
N ARG A 186 15.18 -19.40 40.65
CA ARG A 186 16.43 -19.91 40.06
C ARG A 186 17.26 -18.85 39.34
N PHE A 187 16.62 -17.79 38.85
CA PHE A 187 17.22 -16.69 38.10
C PHE A 187 16.75 -15.36 38.68
#